data_AF-A0A251XJM4-F1
#
_entry.id   AF-A0A251XJM4-F1
#
_cell.length_a   1.000
_cell.length_b   1.000
_cell.length_c   1.000
_cell.angle_alpha   90.00
_cell.angle_beta   90.00
_cell.angle_gamma   90.00
#
_symmetry.space_group_name_H-M   'P 1'
#
loop_
_entity.id
_entity.type
_entity.pdbx_description
1 polymer ?
#
loop_
_entity_poly.entity_id
_entity_poly.type
_entity_poly.pdbx_seq_one_letter_code
_entity_poly.pdbx_strand_id
1 'polypeptide(L)'
;MLNVINGGSHADTNVDIQEFMLLPVGASTFSEGLRWGVETYHALKSLLKKKGLSTGLGDEGGFAPNLDSNRAALDLLMEAIDAAGFTAGKQIALGLDVASSEFYSDGAYTFEGQKVDAAHLTAYFADLVASYPLITIEDPLDEDDWAGYDHFTAELGAKVQIVGDDLFVTNPKRLADGITRGVANSILVKVNQIGTLTETLDAVSLAQRSGYTTVLSHRSGETEDTTIADLAVAVDAGQIKTGAPARSERVAKYNQLLRIEQDLGAAAVYAGRSAFPRFQA
;
A
#
# COMPACT_ATOMS: atom_id res chain seq x y z
N MET A 1 6.09 -0.49 -2.18
CA MET A 1 4.98 0.45 -1.93
C MET A 1 5.52 1.52 -0.99
N LEU A 2 5.59 2.77 -1.44
CA LEU A 2 6.20 3.88 -0.70
C LEU A 2 5.09 4.79 -0.17
N ASN A 3 4.79 4.73 1.13
CA ASN A 3 3.87 5.68 1.76
C ASN A 3 4.46 7.10 1.68
N VAL A 4 3.74 8.06 1.12
CA VAL A 4 4.22 9.44 0.93
C VAL A 4 3.27 10.52 1.44
N ILE A 5 1.99 10.22 1.64
CA ILE A 5 1.01 11.09 2.31
C ILE A 5 0.27 10.26 3.35
N ASN A 6 0.20 10.76 4.58
CA ASN A 6 -0.56 10.18 5.69
C ASN A 6 -1.84 10.97 5.93
N GLY A 7 -2.91 10.25 6.20
CA GLY A 7 -4.16 10.73 6.79
C GLY A 7 -4.59 9.82 7.94
N GLY A 8 -5.88 9.78 8.23
CA GLY A 8 -6.49 8.88 9.22
C GLY A 8 -5.81 8.96 10.59
N SER A 9 -5.66 7.81 11.24
CA SER A 9 -5.03 7.70 12.57
C SER A 9 -3.55 8.08 12.61
N HIS A 10 -2.88 8.14 11.45
CA HIS A 10 -1.46 8.48 11.33
C HIS A 10 -1.19 9.99 11.27
N ALA A 11 -2.24 10.83 11.20
CA ALA A 11 -2.09 12.28 11.12
C ALA A 11 -3.32 13.04 11.63
N ASP A 12 -3.11 14.12 12.39
CA ASP A 12 -4.16 15.08 12.77
C ASP A 12 -4.57 15.95 11.56
N THR A 13 -5.13 15.34 10.52
CA THR A 13 -5.51 15.96 9.25
C THR A 13 -6.95 15.62 8.88
N ASN A 14 -7.47 16.32 7.89
CA ASN A 14 -8.81 16.16 7.32
C ASN A 14 -8.86 15.19 6.12
N VAL A 15 -7.89 14.28 6.04
CA VAL A 15 -7.83 13.20 5.04
C VAL A 15 -8.17 11.89 5.75
N ASP A 16 -9.26 11.23 5.35
CA ASP A 16 -9.75 10.04 6.04
C ASP A 16 -8.91 8.78 5.74
N ILE A 17 -8.44 8.64 4.49
CA ILE A 17 -7.58 7.53 4.08
C ILE A 17 -6.22 7.63 4.79
N GLN A 18 -5.78 6.52 5.36
CA GLN A 18 -4.58 6.46 6.21
C GLN A 18 -3.27 6.63 5.44
N GLU A 19 -3.12 5.99 4.27
CA GLU A 19 -1.90 6.12 3.47
C GLU A 19 -2.17 6.26 1.97
N PHE A 20 -1.38 7.13 1.33
CA PHE A 20 -1.30 7.24 -0.12
C PHE A 20 0.12 6.94 -0.56
N MET A 21 0.24 5.99 -1.48
CA MET A 21 1.51 5.35 -1.82
C MET A 21 1.90 5.54 -3.28
N LEU A 22 3.22 5.63 -3.52
CA LEU A 22 3.83 5.52 -4.83
C LEU A 22 4.35 4.10 -5.09
N LEU A 23 4.12 3.60 -6.30
CA LEU A 23 4.58 2.28 -6.74
C LEU A 23 5.36 2.41 -8.07
N PRO A 24 6.70 2.39 -8.04
CA PRO A 24 7.55 2.58 -9.22
C PRO A 24 7.63 1.32 -10.11
N VAL A 25 6.47 0.87 -10.60
CA VAL A 25 6.29 -0.40 -11.30
C VAL A 25 6.97 -0.49 -12.66
N GLY A 26 7.28 0.65 -13.30
CA GLY A 26 7.91 0.68 -14.62
C GLY A 26 9.44 0.67 -14.60
N ALA A 27 10.08 0.66 -13.42
CA ALA A 27 11.53 0.60 -13.31
C ALA A 27 12.07 -0.77 -13.73
N SER A 28 13.32 -0.83 -14.20
CA SER A 28 13.98 -2.08 -14.61
C SER A 28 14.67 -2.81 -13.47
N THR A 29 14.96 -2.12 -12.37
CA THR A 29 15.70 -2.61 -11.20
C THR A 29 15.10 -2.01 -9.94
N PHE A 30 15.33 -2.64 -8.79
CA PHE A 30 14.92 -2.10 -7.50
C PHE A 30 15.62 -0.76 -7.23
N SER A 31 16.92 -0.65 -7.51
CA SER A 31 17.68 0.60 -7.38
C SER A 31 17.05 1.76 -8.15
N GLU A 32 16.66 1.55 -9.42
CA GLU A 32 15.97 2.58 -10.20
C GLU A 32 14.57 2.87 -9.65
N GLY A 33 13.82 1.84 -9.24
CA GLY A 33 12.49 2.02 -8.66
C GLY A 33 12.54 2.86 -7.38
N LEU A 34 13.49 2.57 -6.49
CA LEU A 34 13.72 3.35 -5.29
C LEU A 34 14.10 4.79 -5.62
N ARG A 35 15.01 5.01 -6.58
CA ARG A 35 15.38 6.34 -7.05
C ARG A 35 14.17 7.14 -7.52
N TRP A 36 13.31 6.54 -8.36
CA TRP A 36 12.10 7.21 -8.87
C TRP A 36 11.19 7.63 -7.73
N GLY A 37 10.95 6.72 -6.77
CA GLY A 37 10.18 7.01 -5.58
C GLY A 37 10.74 8.14 -4.71
N VAL A 38 12.06 8.18 -4.51
CA VAL A 38 12.77 9.23 -3.77
C VAL A 38 12.65 10.59 -4.47
N GLU A 39 12.85 10.62 -5.80
CA GLU A 39 12.73 11.84 -6.60
C GLU A 39 11.31 12.40 -6.55
N THR A 40 10.29 11.54 -6.71
CA THR A 40 8.88 11.94 -6.58
C THR A 40 8.52 12.39 -5.16
N TYR A 41 9.04 11.74 -4.12
CA TYR A 41 8.86 12.18 -2.73
C TYR A 41 9.45 13.59 -2.49
N HIS A 42 10.61 13.90 -3.05
CA HIS A 42 11.18 15.25 -2.96
C HIS A 42 10.48 16.30 -3.84
N ALA A 43 9.95 15.89 -5.00
CA ALA A 43 9.07 16.74 -5.81
C ALA A 43 7.78 17.08 -5.04
N LEU A 44 7.14 16.10 -4.41
CA LEU A 44 5.98 16.27 -3.53
C LEU A 44 6.29 17.26 -2.40
N LYS A 45 7.41 17.09 -1.69
CA LYS A 45 7.85 18.02 -0.64
C LYS A 45 7.92 19.47 -1.14
N SER A 46 8.39 19.67 -2.36
CA SER A 46 8.55 20.99 -2.97
C SER A 46 7.21 21.60 -3.37
N LEU A 47 6.30 20.79 -3.90
CA LEU A 47 4.92 21.18 -4.19
C LEU A 47 4.17 21.58 -2.92
N LEU A 48 4.26 20.79 -1.85
CA LEU A 48 3.66 21.10 -0.55
C LEU A 48 4.12 22.48 -0.03
N LYS A 49 5.43 22.74 -0.04
CA LYS A 49 5.98 24.05 0.34
C LYS A 49 5.46 25.19 -0.53
N LYS A 50 5.40 24.98 -1.84
CA LYS A 50 4.89 25.98 -2.80
C LYS A 50 3.41 26.31 -2.55
N LYS A 51 2.62 25.31 -2.16
CA LYS A 51 1.19 25.46 -1.80
C LYS A 51 0.98 25.93 -0.35
N GLY A 52 2.04 26.18 0.42
CA GLY A 52 1.96 26.61 1.81
C GLY A 52 1.49 25.53 2.79
N LEU A 53 1.56 24.26 2.39
CA LEU A 53 1.14 23.12 3.19
C LEU A 53 2.27 22.60 4.10
N SER A 54 1.88 21.88 5.15
CA SER A 54 2.83 21.25 6.08
C SER A 54 3.73 20.25 5.35
N THR A 55 4.99 20.19 5.78
CA THR A 55 5.94 19.12 5.39
C THR A 55 6.42 18.33 6.60
N GLY A 56 5.66 18.40 7.70
CA GLY A 56 5.82 17.50 8.84
C GLY A 56 5.58 16.06 8.40
N LEU A 57 6.31 15.14 9.02
CA LEU A 57 6.24 13.72 8.70
C LEU A 57 5.43 12.98 9.76
N GLY A 58 4.63 12.02 9.33
CA GLY A 58 4.01 11.03 10.22
C GLY A 58 4.98 9.94 10.66
N ASP A 59 4.45 8.92 11.32
CA ASP A 59 5.25 7.81 11.87
C ASP A 59 6.02 7.03 10.81
N GLU A 60 5.46 6.93 9.61
CA GLU A 60 6.03 6.16 8.51
C GLU A 60 6.87 6.99 7.55
N GLY A 61 7.07 8.28 7.88
CA GLY A 61 7.90 9.19 7.11
C GLY A 61 7.20 9.88 5.94
N GLY A 62 5.95 9.53 5.64
CA GLY A 62 5.11 10.27 4.69
C GLY A 62 4.74 11.66 5.22
N PHE A 63 4.37 12.59 4.34
CA PHE A 63 3.91 13.92 4.74
C PHE A 63 2.49 13.88 5.30
N ALA A 64 2.18 14.79 6.23
CA ALA A 64 0.83 14.93 6.78
C ALA A 64 0.25 16.34 6.52
N PRO A 65 -0.09 16.68 5.26
CA PRO A 65 -0.72 17.96 4.92
C PRO A 65 -2.23 17.94 5.19
N ASN A 66 -2.77 19.10 5.58
CA ASN A 66 -4.22 19.31 5.54
C ASN A 66 -4.65 19.52 4.08
N LEU A 67 -5.54 18.68 3.58
CA LEU A 67 -6.04 18.70 2.20
C LEU A 67 -7.57 18.74 2.20
N ASP A 68 -8.16 19.29 1.14
CA ASP A 68 -9.61 19.49 1.08
C ASP A 68 -10.40 18.18 0.94
N SER A 69 -9.78 17.12 0.41
CA SER A 69 -10.39 15.79 0.22
C SER A 69 -9.34 14.71 -0.02
N ASN A 70 -9.75 13.44 0.05
CA ASN A 70 -8.92 12.30 -0.34
C ASN A 70 -8.50 12.39 -1.83
N ARG A 71 -9.40 12.88 -2.69
CA ARG A 71 -9.12 13.10 -4.12
C ARG A 71 -8.02 14.15 -4.33
N ALA A 72 -7.99 15.20 -3.52
CA ALA A 72 -6.94 16.22 -3.58
C ALA A 72 -5.54 15.65 -3.27
N ALA A 73 -5.45 14.62 -2.42
CA ALA A 73 -4.19 13.91 -2.17
C ALA A 73 -3.72 13.17 -3.43
N LEU A 74 -4.61 12.45 -4.12
CA LEU A 74 -4.29 11.77 -5.37
C LEU A 74 -3.90 12.75 -6.49
N ASP A 75 -4.63 13.86 -6.65
CA ASP A 75 -4.28 14.91 -7.60
C ASP A 75 -2.88 15.48 -7.34
N LEU A 76 -2.54 15.71 -6.07
CA LEU A 76 -1.21 16.17 -5.68
C LEU A 76 -0.12 15.13 -5.99
N LEU A 77 -0.39 13.83 -5.85
CA LEU A 77 0.56 12.78 -6.24
C LEU A 77 0.75 12.72 -7.75
N MET A 78 -0.31 12.92 -8.53
CA MET A 78 -0.22 13.01 -9.99
C MET A 78 0.66 14.21 -10.40
N GLU A 79 0.47 15.38 -9.78
CA GLU A 79 1.34 16.55 -9.98
C GLU A 79 2.80 16.26 -9.57
N ALA A 80 3.03 15.53 -8.47
CA ALA A 80 4.37 15.19 -8.01
C ALA A 80 5.10 14.22 -8.95
N ILE A 81 4.39 13.23 -9.49
CA ILE A 81 4.91 12.27 -10.47
C ILE A 81 5.36 13.00 -11.73
N ASP A 82 4.51 13.89 -12.27
CA ASP A 82 4.83 14.72 -13.44
C ASP A 82 6.01 15.66 -13.17
N ALA A 83 6.01 16.35 -12.03
CA ALA A 83 7.09 17.26 -11.63
C ALA A 83 8.44 16.56 -11.45
N ALA A 84 8.45 15.27 -11.11
CA ALA A 84 9.65 14.44 -11.05
C ALA A 84 10.10 13.89 -12.41
N GLY A 85 9.33 14.13 -13.48
CA GLY A 85 9.64 13.69 -14.84
C GLY A 85 9.23 12.25 -15.15
N PHE A 86 8.29 11.69 -14.39
CA PHE A 86 7.77 10.34 -14.60
C PHE A 86 6.34 10.35 -15.15
N THR A 87 5.97 9.29 -15.86
CA THR A 87 4.61 9.10 -16.38
C THR A 87 3.78 8.28 -15.40
N ALA A 88 2.71 8.88 -14.86
CA ALA A 88 1.78 8.18 -13.98
C ALA A 88 1.09 6.99 -14.67
N GLY A 89 0.86 5.91 -13.91
CA GLY A 89 0.39 4.61 -14.40
C GLY A 89 1.44 3.83 -15.19
N LYS A 90 2.26 4.51 -15.99
CA LYS A 90 3.27 3.83 -16.81
C LYS A 90 4.55 3.48 -16.07
N GLN A 91 5.07 4.45 -15.35
CA GLN A 91 6.32 4.38 -14.59
C GLN A 91 6.05 4.27 -13.10
N ILE A 92 5.14 5.12 -12.59
CA ILE A 92 4.73 5.14 -11.19
C ILE A 92 3.20 5.03 -11.12
N ALA A 93 2.70 4.00 -10.44
CA ALA A 93 1.29 3.84 -10.10
C ALA A 93 1.01 4.31 -8.66
N LEU A 94 -0.26 4.40 -8.30
CA LEU A 94 -0.72 4.83 -6.98
C LEU A 94 -1.32 3.67 -6.20
N GLY A 95 -1.20 3.69 -4.88
CA GLY A 95 -1.83 2.72 -3.99
C GLY A 95 -2.41 3.40 -2.76
N LEU A 96 -3.38 2.75 -2.12
CA LEU A 96 -4.05 3.26 -0.94
C LEU A 96 -3.99 2.23 0.19
N ASP A 97 -3.83 2.73 1.41
CA ASP A 97 -4.27 2.03 2.62
C ASP A 97 -5.37 2.87 3.25
N VAL A 98 -6.58 2.32 3.23
CA VAL A 98 -7.78 3.01 3.68
C VAL A 98 -7.94 2.87 5.18
N ALA A 99 -7.55 1.71 5.75
CA ALA A 99 -7.75 1.36 7.16
C ALA A 99 -9.17 1.67 7.67
N SER A 100 -10.19 1.27 6.89
CA SER A 100 -11.55 1.75 7.12
C SER A 100 -12.21 1.31 8.43
N SER A 101 -11.68 0.25 9.07
CA SER A 101 -12.05 -0.14 10.43
C SER A 101 -11.90 1.01 11.43
N GLU A 102 -10.94 1.92 11.24
CA GLU A 102 -10.69 3.08 12.12
C GLU A 102 -11.83 4.12 12.09
N PHE A 103 -12.64 4.13 11.03
CA PHE A 103 -13.79 5.02 10.89
C PHE A 103 -15.13 4.29 10.71
N TYR A 104 -15.15 2.98 10.95
CA TYR A 104 -16.36 2.18 11.00
C TYR A 104 -16.95 2.15 12.42
N SER A 105 -18.24 2.46 12.55
CA SER A 105 -18.95 2.36 13.83
C SER A 105 -20.45 2.20 13.62
N ASP A 106 -21.09 1.40 14.49
CA ASP A 106 -22.54 1.19 14.49
C ASP A 106 -23.14 0.79 13.12
N GLY A 107 -22.41 -0.02 12.35
CA GLY A 107 -22.89 -0.53 11.04
C GLY A 107 -22.69 0.43 9.86
N ALA A 108 -21.97 1.54 10.04
CA ALA A 108 -21.72 2.53 9.00
C ALA A 108 -20.28 3.08 9.07
N TYR A 109 -19.79 3.57 7.94
CA TYR A 109 -18.49 4.22 7.81
C TYR A 109 -18.67 5.74 7.90
N THR A 110 -17.86 6.41 8.72
CA THR A 110 -17.78 7.88 8.73
C THR A 110 -16.69 8.31 7.75
N PHE A 111 -17.08 8.74 6.55
CA PHE A 111 -16.16 9.03 5.45
C PHE A 111 -16.53 10.35 4.79
N GLU A 112 -15.55 11.25 4.59
CA GLU A 112 -15.70 12.61 4.09
C GLU A 112 -16.82 13.41 4.81
N GLY A 113 -16.92 13.20 6.13
CA GLY A 113 -17.90 13.87 7.00
C GLY A 113 -19.33 13.33 6.90
N GLN A 114 -19.55 12.20 6.21
CA GLN A 114 -20.86 11.56 6.06
C GLN A 114 -20.86 10.15 6.62
N LYS A 115 -22.03 9.67 7.07
CA LYS A 115 -22.23 8.24 7.36
C LYS A 115 -22.65 7.53 6.08
N VAL A 116 -21.86 6.56 5.65
CA VAL A 116 -22.05 5.81 4.40
C VAL A 116 -21.99 4.31 4.65
N ASP A 117 -22.51 3.52 3.71
CA ASP A 117 -22.45 2.06 3.76
C ASP A 117 -21.33 1.51 2.85
N ALA A 118 -21.11 0.19 2.91
CA ALA A 118 -20.09 -0.48 2.10
C ALA A 118 -20.31 -0.33 0.59
N ALA A 119 -21.57 -0.26 0.14
CA ALA A 119 -21.90 -0.08 -1.27
C ALA A 119 -21.48 1.31 -1.76
N HIS A 120 -21.67 2.34 -0.93
CA HIS A 120 -21.20 3.68 -1.21
C HIS A 120 -19.66 3.72 -1.29
N LEU A 121 -18.94 3.14 -0.33
CA LEU A 121 -17.47 3.07 -0.38
C LEU A 121 -16.99 2.30 -1.62
N THR A 122 -17.64 1.19 -1.96
CA THR A 122 -17.32 0.43 -3.18
C THR A 122 -17.47 1.30 -4.43
N ALA A 123 -18.56 2.06 -4.54
CA ALA A 123 -18.79 2.98 -5.65
C ALA A 123 -17.75 4.12 -5.68
N TYR A 124 -17.39 4.67 -4.52
CA TYR A 124 -16.38 5.70 -4.39
C TYR A 124 -15.01 5.21 -4.88
N PHE A 125 -14.54 4.04 -4.41
CA PHE A 125 -13.27 3.47 -4.84
C PHE A 125 -13.29 3.02 -6.30
N ALA A 126 -14.44 2.59 -6.83
CA ALA A 126 -14.60 2.31 -8.24
C ALA A 126 -14.39 3.56 -9.11
N ASP A 127 -14.91 4.72 -8.70
CA ASP A 127 -14.66 6.00 -9.37
C ASP A 127 -13.19 6.41 -9.31
N LEU A 128 -12.53 6.21 -8.16
CA LEU A 128 -11.10 6.48 -8.03
C LEU A 128 -10.25 5.56 -8.94
N VAL A 129 -10.55 4.27 -9.00
CA VAL A 129 -9.87 3.31 -9.89
C VAL A 129 -10.07 3.67 -11.36
N ALA A 130 -11.22 4.25 -11.73
CA ALA A 130 -11.47 4.73 -13.08
C ALA A 130 -10.74 6.07 -13.38
N SER A 131 -10.55 6.90 -12.37
CA SER A 131 -9.98 8.25 -12.48
C SER A 131 -8.44 8.30 -12.37
N TYR A 132 -7.85 7.35 -11.64
CA TYR A 132 -6.43 7.36 -11.28
C TYR A 132 -5.77 6.01 -11.60
N PRO A 133 -4.44 5.98 -11.81
CA PRO A 133 -3.70 4.74 -11.98
C PRO A 133 -3.51 4.00 -10.64
N LEU A 134 -4.62 3.72 -9.96
CA LEU A 134 -4.66 2.96 -8.71
C LEU A 134 -4.44 1.47 -9.01
N ILE A 135 -3.39 0.91 -8.42
CA ILE A 135 -2.98 -0.48 -8.65
C ILE A 135 -3.30 -1.39 -7.46
N THR A 136 -3.45 -0.80 -6.27
CA THR A 136 -3.74 -1.51 -5.02
C THR A 136 -4.57 -0.68 -4.07
N ILE A 137 -5.49 -1.33 -3.36
CA ILE A 137 -6.27 -0.78 -2.25
C ILE A 137 -6.19 -1.77 -1.09
N GLU A 138 -5.73 -1.30 0.06
CA GLU A 138 -5.63 -2.02 1.32
C GLU A 138 -6.76 -1.59 2.26
N ASP A 139 -7.37 -2.57 2.91
CA ASP A 139 -8.48 -2.46 3.87
C ASP A 139 -9.59 -1.45 3.53
N PRO A 140 -10.22 -1.56 2.33
CA PRO A 140 -11.27 -0.64 1.89
C PRO A 140 -12.54 -0.69 2.73
N LEU A 141 -12.74 -1.77 3.49
CA LEU A 141 -13.91 -2.05 4.33
C LEU A 141 -13.48 -2.62 5.69
N ASP A 142 -14.37 -2.53 6.68
CA ASP A 142 -14.12 -2.97 8.06
C ASP A 142 -13.72 -4.44 8.12
N GLU A 143 -12.84 -4.78 9.07
CA GLU A 143 -12.24 -6.12 9.18
C GLU A 143 -13.27 -7.27 9.28
N ASP A 144 -14.47 -6.99 9.79
CA ASP A 144 -15.56 -7.96 9.96
C ASP A 144 -16.72 -7.77 8.96
N ASP A 145 -16.65 -6.78 8.04
CA ASP A 145 -17.63 -6.59 6.95
C ASP A 145 -17.39 -7.53 5.76
N TRP A 146 -17.44 -8.83 6.05
CA TRP A 146 -17.22 -9.91 5.08
C TRP A 146 -18.19 -9.88 3.89
N ALA A 147 -19.41 -9.39 4.08
CA ALA A 147 -20.40 -9.24 3.01
C ALA A 147 -20.08 -8.04 2.11
N GLY A 148 -19.62 -6.93 2.70
CA GLY A 148 -19.07 -5.80 1.96
C GLY A 148 -17.86 -6.22 1.13
N TYR A 149 -16.93 -7.00 1.69
CA TYR A 149 -15.77 -7.52 0.97
C TYR A 149 -16.14 -8.44 -0.20
N ASP A 150 -17.18 -9.27 -0.07
CA ASP A 150 -17.71 -10.07 -1.19
C ASP A 150 -18.11 -9.15 -2.36
N HIS A 151 -18.87 -8.09 -2.06
CA HIS A 151 -19.31 -7.12 -3.05
C HIS A 151 -18.15 -6.33 -3.66
N PHE A 152 -17.25 -5.80 -2.82
CA PHE A 152 -16.09 -5.02 -3.23
C PHE A 152 -15.17 -5.83 -4.15
N THR A 153 -14.91 -7.09 -3.78
CA THR A 153 -14.04 -7.98 -4.57
C THR A 153 -14.69 -8.36 -5.89
N ALA A 154 -16.00 -8.60 -5.91
CA ALA A 154 -16.73 -8.87 -7.16
C ALA A 154 -16.68 -7.69 -8.14
N GLU A 155 -16.76 -6.45 -7.64
CA GLU A 155 -16.78 -5.25 -8.48
C GLU A 155 -15.38 -4.84 -8.97
N LEU A 156 -14.36 -4.93 -8.11
CA LEU A 156 -13.04 -4.34 -8.34
C LEU A 156 -11.88 -5.34 -8.40
N GLY A 157 -12.05 -6.55 -7.88
CA GLY A 157 -10.97 -7.54 -7.74
C GLY A 157 -10.38 -8.07 -9.05
N ALA A 158 -10.99 -7.77 -10.20
CA ALA A 158 -10.44 -8.05 -11.53
C ALA A 158 -9.58 -6.89 -12.09
N LYS A 159 -9.70 -5.68 -11.54
CA LYS A 159 -9.07 -4.44 -12.03
C LYS A 159 -7.92 -3.97 -11.14
N VAL A 160 -8.03 -4.21 -9.83
CA VAL A 160 -7.10 -3.70 -8.81
C VAL A 160 -6.69 -4.80 -7.85
N GLN A 161 -5.51 -4.69 -7.25
CA GLN A 161 -5.14 -5.50 -6.10
C GLN A 161 -5.96 -5.05 -4.88
N ILE A 162 -6.49 -6.01 -4.12
CA ILE A 162 -7.21 -5.79 -2.88
C ILE A 162 -6.43 -6.52 -1.80
N VAL A 163 -5.82 -5.75 -0.91
CA VAL A 163 -4.98 -6.26 0.18
C VAL A 163 -5.81 -6.29 1.46
N GLY A 164 -5.91 -7.46 2.08
CA GLY A 164 -6.41 -7.57 3.45
C GLY A 164 -5.26 -7.51 4.45
N ASP A 165 -5.27 -6.50 5.31
CA ASP A 165 -4.39 -6.37 6.48
C ASP A 165 -5.14 -6.76 7.74
N ASP A 166 -6.00 -5.89 8.30
CA ASP A 166 -6.86 -6.20 9.44
C ASP A 166 -7.92 -7.25 9.08
N LEU A 167 -8.35 -7.32 7.82
CA LEU A 167 -9.22 -8.41 7.35
C LEU A 167 -8.64 -9.80 7.66
N PHE A 168 -7.31 -9.98 7.54
CA PHE A 168 -6.65 -11.27 7.70
C PHE A 168 -5.75 -11.37 8.93
N VAL A 169 -5.23 -10.26 9.45
CA VAL A 169 -4.29 -10.15 10.58
C VAL A 169 -3.14 -11.17 10.54
N THR A 170 -2.61 -11.45 9.34
CA THR A 170 -1.61 -12.51 9.09
C THR A 170 -2.04 -13.90 9.65
N ASN A 171 -3.34 -14.15 9.83
CA ASN A 171 -3.89 -15.37 10.41
C ASN A 171 -4.30 -16.38 9.32
N PRO A 172 -3.66 -17.57 9.26
CA PRO A 172 -3.96 -18.57 8.24
C PRO A 172 -5.43 -19.01 8.17
N LYS A 173 -6.18 -18.96 9.28
CA LYS A 173 -7.60 -19.33 9.31
C LYS A 173 -8.46 -18.28 8.62
N ARG A 174 -8.32 -16.99 9.00
CA ARG A 174 -9.05 -15.89 8.34
C ARG A 174 -8.69 -15.82 6.85
N LEU A 175 -7.42 -16.02 6.51
CA LEU A 175 -6.97 -16.10 5.12
C LEU A 175 -7.63 -17.27 4.37
N ALA A 176 -7.69 -18.47 4.96
CA ALA A 176 -8.35 -19.62 4.32
C ALA A 176 -9.85 -19.40 4.10
N ASP A 177 -10.53 -18.77 5.06
CA ASP A 177 -11.93 -18.38 4.92
C ASP A 177 -12.10 -17.36 3.78
N GLY A 178 -11.20 -16.38 3.70
CA GLY A 178 -11.20 -15.38 2.65
C GLY A 178 -10.99 -15.96 1.25
N ILE A 179 -10.03 -16.87 1.10
CA ILE A 179 -9.78 -17.62 -0.13
C ILE A 179 -11.01 -18.43 -0.54
N THR A 180 -11.66 -19.10 0.42
CA THR A 180 -12.85 -19.93 0.15
C THR A 180 -14.02 -19.09 -0.34
N ARG A 181 -14.18 -17.87 0.19
CA ARG A 181 -15.22 -16.91 -0.21
C ARG A 181 -14.87 -16.14 -1.47
N GLY A 182 -13.59 -16.09 -1.84
CA GLY A 182 -13.09 -15.30 -2.96
C GLY A 182 -13.03 -13.80 -2.64
N VAL A 183 -12.76 -13.43 -1.38
CA VAL A 183 -12.61 -12.03 -0.96
C VAL A 183 -11.15 -11.60 -0.95
N ALA A 184 -10.93 -10.34 -1.33
CA ALA A 184 -9.61 -9.79 -1.59
C ALA A 184 -8.83 -10.63 -2.65
N ASN A 185 -7.59 -10.24 -2.92
CA ASN A 185 -6.71 -11.03 -3.79
C ASN A 185 -5.23 -10.90 -3.41
N SER A 186 -4.98 -10.35 -2.22
CA SER A 186 -3.67 -10.15 -1.62
C SER A 186 -3.81 -10.13 -0.09
N ILE A 187 -2.73 -10.48 0.61
CA ILE A 187 -2.61 -10.35 2.06
C ILE A 187 -1.41 -9.48 2.43
N LEU A 188 -1.59 -8.60 3.41
CA LEU A 188 -0.50 -7.92 4.07
C LEU A 188 0.07 -8.82 5.17
N VAL A 189 1.39 -9.03 5.16
CA VAL A 189 2.06 -9.97 6.06
C VAL A 189 2.91 -9.19 7.05
N LYS A 190 2.49 -9.19 8.31
CA LYS A 190 3.21 -8.58 9.45
C LYS A 190 3.73 -9.69 10.35
N VAL A 191 5.04 -9.89 10.36
CA VAL A 191 5.70 -11.01 11.09
C VAL A 191 5.32 -11.08 12.57
N ASN A 192 5.14 -9.95 13.23
CA ASN A 192 4.82 -9.90 14.66
C ASN A 192 3.32 -10.04 14.97
N GLN A 193 2.42 -9.99 13.97
CA GLN A 193 1.00 -10.32 14.17
C GLN A 193 0.82 -11.83 14.38
N ILE A 194 1.60 -12.65 13.67
CA ILE A 194 1.52 -14.12 13.78
C ILE A 194 2.53 -14.72 14.75
N GLY A 195 3.65 -14.03 14.98
CA GLY A 195 4.56 -14.29 16.11
C GLY A 195 5.80 -15.11 15.79
N THR A 196 5.76 -16.02 14.81
CA THR A 196 6.93 -16.81 14.40
C THR A 196 7.22 -16.75 12.90
N LEU A 197 8.48 -16.95 12.53
CA LEU A 197 8.89 -17.04 11.12
C LEU A 197 8.23 -18.23 10.41
N THR A 198 8.09 -19.37 11.09
CA THR A 198 7.44 -20.54 10.51
C THR A 198 5.98 -20.25 10.16
N GLU A 199 5.21 -19.67 11.07
CA GLU A 199 3.80 -19.35 10.81
C GLU A 199 3.67 -18.21 9.77
N THR A 200 4.63 -17.29 9.73
CA THR A 200 4.72 -16.28 8.65
C THR A 200 4.87 -16.97 7.29
N LEU A 201 5.79 -17.92 7.16
CA LEU A 201 6.02 -18.66 5.91
C LEU A 201 4.83 -19.55 5.53
N ASP A 202 4.13 -20.12 6.51
CA ASP A 202 2.90 -20.88 6.28
C ASP A 202 1.79 -19.99 5.70
N ALA A 203 1.60 -18.79 6.25
CA ALA A 203 0.63 -17.81 5.73
C ALA A 203 0.99 -17.36 4.30
N VAL A 204 2.27 -17.04 4.05
CA VAL A 204 2.76 -16.68 2.72
C VAL A 204 2.54 -17.81 1.72
N SER A 205 2.91 -19.04 2.07
CA SER A 205 2.75 -20.23 1.21
C SER A 205 1.27 -20.50 0.91
N LEU A 206 0.38 -20.37 1.91
CA LEU A 206 -1.06 -20.53 1.70
C LEU A 206 -1.60 -19.51 0.69
N ALA A 207 -1.25 -18.23 0.84
CA ALA A 207 -1.69 -17.17 -0.06
C ALA A 207 -1.19 -17.42 -1.50
N GLN A 208 0.12 -17.60 -1.67
CA GLN A 208 0.73 -17.78 -2.99
C GLN A 208 0.19 -19.01 -3.73
N ARG A 209 0.04 -20.15 -3.04
CA ARG A 209 -0.54 -21.39 -3.62
C ARG A 209 -2.01 -21.23 -4.01
N SER A 210 -2.70 -20.25 -3.44
CA SER A 210 -4.09 -19.93 -3.73
C SER A 210 -4.24 -18.79 -4.75
N GLY A 211 -3.15 -18.32 -5.36
CA GLY A 211 -3.18 -17.25 -6.35
C GLY A 211 -3.31 -15.84 -5.75
N TYR A 212 -3.13 -15.70 -4.44
CA TYR A 212 -3.06 -14.40 -3.77
C TYR A 212 -1.62 -13.89 -3.81
N THR A 213 -1.47 -12.58 -3.97
CA THR A 213 -0.18 -11.93 -3.73
C THR A 213 0.06 -11.76 -2.23
N THR A 214 1.32 -11.57 -1.85
CA THR A 214 1.74 -11.37 -0.46
C THR A 214 2.57 -10.11 -0.39
N VAL A 215 2.26 -9.22 0.53
CA VAL A 215 2.98 -7.96 0.70
C VAL A 215 3.62 -7.99 2.09
N LEU A 216 4.94 -8.16 2.15
CA LEU A 216 5.66 -8.08 3.42
C LEU A 216 5.60 -6.64 3.93
N SER A 217 5.23 -6.46 5.19
CA SER A 217 4.96 -5.14 5.74
C SER A 217 5.74 -4.85 7.02
N HIS A 218 6.10 -3.58 7.17
CA HIS A 218 6.60 -2.99 8.40
C HIS A 218 5.48 -2.80 9.45
N ARG A 219 5.81 -2.13 10.55
CA ARG A 219 4.87 -1.62 11.56
C ARG A 219 5.06 -0.12 11.77
N SER A 220 4.04 0.58 12.26
CA SER A 220 4.15 2.00 12.64
C SER A 220 5.28 2.23 13.66
N GLY A 221 5.41 1.38 14.68
CA GLY A 221 6.60 1.30 15.53
C GLY A 221 7.65 0.35 14.95
N GLU A 222 8.72 0.88 14.36
CA GLU A 222 9.81 0.09 13.79
C GLU A 222 11.17 0.35 14.46
N THR A 223 12.12 -0.50 14.10
CA THR A 223 13.51 -0.54 14.53
C THR A 223 14.45 -0.44 13.33
N GLU A 224 15.75 -0.50 13.59
CA GLU A 224 16.80 -0.62 12.58
C GLU A 224 16.88 -2.01 11.93
N ASP A 225 16.15 -3.02 12.42
CA ASP A 225 16.12 -4.37 11.86
C ASP A 225 15.74 -4.35 10.37
N THR A 226 16.22 -5.30 9.57
CA THR A 226 15.91 -5.34 8.13
C THR A 226 15.39 -6.69 7.66
N THR A 227 15.02 -7.58 8.57
CA THR A 227 14.64 -8.97 8.28
C THR A 227 13.51 -9.07 7.25
N ILE A 228 12.55 -8.14 7.26
CA ILE A 228 11.44 -8.16 6.29
C ILE A 228 11.89 -7.90 4.84
N ALA A 229 13.03 -7.23 4.63
CA ALA A 229 13.61 -7.06 3.31
C ALA A 229 14.11 -8.40 2.76
N ASP A 230 14.88 -9.14 3.56
CA ASP A 230 15.34 -10.49 3.24
C ASP A 230 14.17 -11.45 3.05
N LEU A 231 13.15 -11.40 3.91
CA LEU A 231 11.96 -12.25 3.76
C LEU A 231 11.21 -11.98 2.46
N ALA A 232 11.06 -10.72 2.05
CA ALA A 232 10.37 -10.37 0.81
C ALA A 232 11.05 -10.99 -0.42
N VAL A 233 12.37 -11.07 -0.42
CA VAL A 233 13.15 -11.72 -1.49
C VAL A 233 13.15 -13.24 -1.33
N ALA A 234 13.32 -13.76 -0.11
CA ALA A 234 13.40 -15.20 0.15
C ALA A 234 12.14 -15.98 -0.25
N VAL A 235 10.98 -15.32 -0.23
CA VAL A 235 9.69 -15.92 -0.61
C VAL A 235 9.19 -15.47 -1.98
N ASP A 236 10.01 -14.74 -2.75
CA ASP A 236 9.64 -14.16 -4.05
C ASP A 236 8.30 -13.39 -3.99
N ALA A 237 8.09 -12.60 -2.92
CA ALA A 237 6.83 -11.90 -2.70
C ALA A 237 6.50 -10.91 -3.83
N GLY A 238 7.53 -10.34 -4.45
CA GLY A 238 7.43 -9.32 -5.49
C GLY A 238 6.99 -7.95 -4.99
N GLN A 239 6.55 -7.83 -3.73
CA GLN A 239 6.00 -6.61 -3.14
C GLN A 239 6.43 -6.46 -1.68
N ILE A 240 6.67 -5.21 -1.27
CA ILE A 240 6.99 -4.83 0.12
C ILE A 240 6.39 -3.45 0.43
N LYS A 241 5.83 -3.28 1.63
CA LYS A 241 5.34 -2.01 2.21
C LYS A 241 6.18 -1.70 3.44
N THR A 242 7.17 -0.81 3.30
CA THR A 242 8.10 -0.51 4.40
C THR A 242 8.31 0.99 4.64
N GLY A 243 7.26 1.79 4.35
CA GLY A 243 7.18 3.22 4.66
C GLY A 243 7.75 4.14 3.59
N ALA A 244 7.89 5.43 3.93
CA ALA A 244 8.44 6.44 3.05
C ALA A 244 9.95 6.28 2.84
N PRO A 245 10.53 6.90 1.80
CA PRO A 245 11.99 7.09 1.70
C PRO A 245 12.49 8.17 2.68
N ALA A 246 12.02 8.14 3.92
CA ALA A 246 12.38 9.03 5.02
C ALA A 246 12.29 8.27 6.35
N ARG A 247 13.07 8.71 7.34
CA ARG A 247 13.26 8.05 8.65
C ARG A 247 14.03 6.71 8.53
N SER A 248 15.03 6.51 9.38
CA SER A 248 16.03 5.46 9.17
C SER A 248 15.49 4.06 9.40
N GLU A 249 14.49 3.91 10.27
CA GLU A 249 13.77 2.66 10.51
C GLU A 249 13.01 2.17 9.27
N ARG A 250 12.74 3.06 8.30
CA ARG A 250 12.17 2.74 6.98
C ARG A 250 13.27 2.50 5.97
N VAL A 251 14.16 3.50 5.84
CA VAL A 251 15.25 3.53 4.85
C VAL A 251 16.25 2.38 5.06
N ALA A 252 16.41 1.86 6.28
CA ALA A 252 17.23 0.69 6.55
C ALA A 252 16.82 -0.52 5.68
N LYS A 253 15.51 -0.78 5.53
CA LYS A 253 14.99 -1.89 4.72
C LYS A 253 15.26 -1.66 3.23
N TYR A 254 15.10 -0.43 2.73
CA TYR A 254 15.46 -0.09 1.35
C TYR A 254 16.96 -0.27 1.08
N ASN A 255 17.82 0.16 2.01
CA ASN A 255 19.25 -0.05 1.91
C ASN A 255 19.61 -1.54 1.93
N GLN A 256 18.88 -2.36 2.66
CA GLN A 256 19.06 -3.80 2.64
C GLN A 256 18.66 -4.42 1.31
N LEU A 257 17.53 -4.00 0.72
CA LEU A 257 17.14 -4.42 -0.62
C LEU A 257 18.15 -4.01 -1.71
N LEU A 258 18.78 -2.84 -1.58
CA LEU A 258 19.90 -2.44 -2.46
C LEU A 258 21.10 -3.39 -2.34
N ARG A 259 21.44 -3.83 -1.12
CA ARG A 259 22.52 -4.80 -0.90
C ARG A 259 22.16 -6.17 -1.48
N ILE A 260 20.94 -6.64 -1.26
CA ILE A 260 20.48 -7.92 -1.82
C ILE A 260 20.51 -7.88 -3.36
N GLU A 261 20.03 -6.80 -3.98
CA GLU A 261 20.11 -6.62 -5.44
C GLU A 261 21.56 -6.62 -5.93
N GLN A 262 22.45 -5.92 -5.23
CA GLN A 262 23.88 -5.89 -5.55
C GLN A 262 24.52 -7.29 -5.44
N ASP A 263 24.20 -8.05 -4.39
CA ASP A 263 24.74 -9.38 -4.12
C ASP A 263 24.24 -10.41 -5.14
N LEU A 264 22.99 -10.32 -5.56
CA LEU A 264 22.42 -11.16 -6.62
C LEU A 264 23.00 -10.83 -8.00
N GLY A 265 23.42 -9.58 -8.23
CA GLY A 265 24.02 -9.13 -9.48
C GLY A 265 23.12 -9.43 -10.69
N ALA A 266 23.64 -10.18 -11.67
CA ALA A 266 22.88 -10.52 -12.87
C ALA A 266 21.69 -11.48 -12.62
N ALA A 267 21.60 -12.10 -11.45
CA ALA A 267 20.45 -12.92 -11.07
C ALA A 267 19.29 -12.11 -10.47
N ALA A 268 19.51 -10.83 -10.14
CA ALA A 268 18.47 -9.99 -9.57
C ALA A 268 17.34 -9.74 -10.59
N VAL A 269 16.10 -9.92 -10.16
CA VAL A 269 14.91 -9.61 -10.95
C VAL A 269 14.02 -8.67 -10.15
N TYR A 270 13.72 -7.51 -10.72
CA TYR A 270 12.74 -6.60 -10.16
C TYR A 270 11.34 -6.95 -10.69
N ALA A 271 10.40 -7.22 -9.78
CA ALA A 271 9.07 -7.68 -10.16
C ALA A 271 8.27 -6.60 -10.92
N GLY A 272 8.48 -5.31 -10.62
CA GLY A 272 7.84 -4.19 -11.33
C GLY A 272 6.34 -4.42 -11.59
N ARG A 273 5.92 -4.33 -12.85
CA ARG A 273 4.53 -4.56 -13.26
C ARG A 273 4.05 -6.01 -13.11
N SER A 274 4.92 -7.01 -13.20
CA SER A 274 4.48 -8.41 -13.12
C SER A 274 4.00 -8.79 -11.73
N ALA A 275 4.33 -8.00 -10.70
CA ALA A 275 3.75 -8.14 -9.36
C ALA A 275 2.24 -7.85 -9.31
N PHE A 276 1.67 -7.18 -10.32
CA PHE A 276 0.28 -6.71 -10.33
C PHE A 276 -0.45 -7.12 -11.64
N PRO A 277 -0.75 -8.42 -11.82
CA PRO A 277 -1.26 -8.96 -13.09
C PRO A 277 -2.64 -8.42 -13.52
N ARG A 278 -3.38 -7.78 -12.60
CA ARG A 278 -4.73 -7.23 -12.83
C ARG A 278 -4.71 -5.82 -13.42
N PHE A 279 -3.59 -5.11 -13.27
CA PHE A 279 -3.50 -3.70 -13.61
C PHE A 279 -3.26 -3.49 -15.10
N GLN A 280 -4.16 -2.72 -15.73
CA GLN A 280 -4.11 -2.39 -17.14
C GLN A 280 -4.10 -0.87 -17.30
N ALA A 281 -2.90 -0.27 -17.33
CA ALA A 281 -2.67 1.16 -17.53
C ALA A 281 -1.54 1.45 -18.52
#